data_AF-A0A2H1X407-F1
#
_entry.id   AF-A0A2H1X407-F1
#
_cell.length_a   1.000
_cell.length_b   1.000
_cell.length_c   1.000
_cell.angle_alpha   90.00
_cell.angle_beta   90.00
_cell.angle_gamma   90.00
#
_symmetry.space_group_name_H-M   'P 1'
#
loop_
_entity.id
_entity.type
_entity.pdbx_description
1 polymer ?
#
loop_
_entity_poly.entity_id
_entity_poly.type
_entity_poly.pdbx_seq_one_letter_code
_entity_poly.pdbx_strand_id
1 'polypeptide(L)'
;MSEKWEFQDALKTLESRWTAIDNLHLEIDSELMGSNLQYEASFCQHEEQFNNLKKEINKKLWSASYREKSTPKLDIPVFNGNYNNWVSFKDLFTDAIHNNSSMPNSQKMQILKTK
;
A
#
# COMPACT_ATOMS: atom_id res chain seq x y z
N MET A 1 7.98 -1.96 -3.57
CA MET A 1 7.02 -3.02 -3.98
C MET A 1 6.47 -3.83 -2.80
N SER A 2 6.67 -3.42 -1.52
CA SER A 2 6.24 -4.20 -0.33
C SER A 2 4.89 -3.75 0.26
N GLU A 3 4.50 -2.49 0.09
CA GLU A 3 3.42 -1.93 0.93
C GLU A 3 2.02 -2.46 0.59
N LYS A 4 1.76 -2.86 -0.67
CA LYS A 4 0.41 -3.24 -1.11
C LYS A 4 -0.09 -4.54 -0.47
N TRP A 5 0.77 -5.56 -0.42
CA TRP A 5 0.38 -6.86 0.16
C TRP A 5 0.18 -6.73 1.67
N GLU A 6 1.00 -5.91 2.33
CA GLU A 6 0.90 -5.61 3.77
C GLU A 6 -0.46 -4.98 4.11
N PHE A 7 -0.92 -4.00 3.31
CA PHE A 7 -2.23 -3.39 3.51
C PHE A 7 -3.40 -4.36 3.23
N GLN A 8 -3.26 -5.25 2.25
CA GLN A 8 -4.29 -6.27 1.97
C GLN A 8 -4.39 -7.30 3.10
N ASP A 9 -3.25 -7.75 3.62
CA ASP A 9 -3.20 -8.70 4.73
C ASP A 9 -3.75 -8.09 6.02
N ALA A 10 -3.38 -6.83 6.30
CA ALA A 10 -3.93 -6.08 7.43
C ALA A 10 -5.45 -5.91 7.32
N LEU A 11 -5.97 -5.59 6.12
CA LEU A 11 -7.41 -5.48 5.88
C LEU A 11 -8.13 -6.81 6.13
N LYS A 12 -7.61 -7.91 5.59
CA LYS A 12 -8.18 -9.26 5.75
C LYS A 12 -8.20 -9.70 7.22
N THR A 13 -7.11 -9.44 7.94
CA THR A 13 -7.00 -9.76 9.36
C THR A 13 -7.99 -8.95 10.18
N LEU A 14 -8.11 -7.66 9.89
CA LEU A 14 -9.04 -6.76 10.56
C LEU A 14 -10.51 -7.19 10.32
N GLU A 15 -10.89 -7.50 9.09
CA GLU A 15 -12.22 -7.98 8.74
C GLU A 15 -12.55 -9.31 9.43
N SER A 16 -11.62 -10.27 9.41
CA SER A 16 -11.84 -11.57 10.08
C SER A 16 -12.07 -11.44 11.58
N ARG A 17 -11.36 -10.53 12.25
CA ARG A 17 -11.54 -10.29 13.69
C ARG A 17 -12.84 -9.57 13.98
N TRP A 18 -13.21 -8.59 13.16
CA TRP A 18 -14.47 -7.86 13.33
C TRP A 18 -15.67 -8.77 13.14
N THR A 19 -15.68 -9.65 12.12
CA THR A 19 -16.77 -10.61 11.91
C THR A 19 -16.99 -11.52 13.13
N ALA A 20 -15.92 -11.92 13.83
CA ALA A 20 -16.08 -12.71 15.05
C ALA A 20 -16.76 -11.90 16.18
N ILE A 21 -16.40 -10.62 16.33
CA ILE A 21 -17.01 -9.71 17.30
C ILE A 21 -18.48 -9.43 16.94
N ASP A 22 -18.76 -9.22 15.67
CA ASP A 22 -20.11 -8.95 15.13
C ASP A 22 -21.05 -10.14 15.36
N ASN A 23 -20.57 -11.36 15.10
CA ASN A 23 -21.34 -12.58 15.40
C ASN A 23 -21.66 -12.71 16.90
N LEU A 24 -20.67 -12.43 17.78
CA LEU A 24 -20.89 -12.46 19.23
C LEU A 24 -21.87 -11.36 19.68
N HIS A 25 -21.82 -10.19 19.05
CA HIS A 25 -22.79 -9.12 19.30
C HIS A 25 -24.21 -9.56 18.93
N LEU A 26 -24.40 -10.21 17.77
CA LEU A 26 -25.70 -10.76 17.36
C LEU A 26 -26.23 -11.80 18.35
N GLU A 27 -25.35 -12.69 18.85
CA GLU A 27 -25.72 -13.67 19.88
C GLU A 27 -26.16 -12.97 21.17
N ILE A 28 -25.36 -12.01 21.66
CA ILE A 28 -25.65 -11.24 22.87
C ILE A 28 -26.94 -10.44 22.74
N ASP A 29 -27.17 -9.77 21.61
CA ASP A 29 -28.35 -8.93 21.42
C ASP A 29 -29.63 -9.77 21.34
N SER A 30 -29.53 -10.99 20.80
CA SER A 30 -30.65 -11.95 20.84
C SER A 30 -31.05 -12.36 22.27
N GLU A 31 -30.12 -12.33 23.22
CA GLU A 31 -30.38 -12.61 24.64
C GLU A 31 -30.78 -11.36 25.43
N LEU A 32 -30.17 -10.21 25.15
CA LEU A 32 -30.37 -8.97 25.90
C LEU A 32 -31.52 -8.10 25.39
N MET A 33 -31.96 -8.28 24.14
CA MET A 33 -33.03 -7.50 23.49
C MET A 33 -32.84 -5.98 23.67
N GLY A 34 -31.61 -5.47 23.51
CA GLY A 34 -31.30 -4.06 23.70
C GLY A 34 -31.37 -3.53 25.15
N SER A 35 -31.40 -4.40 26.16
CA SER A 35 -31.53 -3.97 27.57
C SER A 35 -30.30 -3.25 28.13
N ASN A 36 -29.11 -3.42 27.52
CA ASN A 36 -27.87 -2.81 28.00
C ASN A 36 -27.39 -1.69 27.06
N LEU A 37 -27.94 -0.49 27.27
CA LEU A 37 -27.61 0.72 26.50
C LEU A 37 -26.11 1.12 26.56
N GLN A 38 -25.43 0.82 27.67
CA GLN A 38 -24.00 1.15 27.82
C GLN A 38 -23.12 0.24 26.96
N TYR A 39 -23.46 -1.04 26.90
CA TYR A 39 -22.82 -1.98 25.98
C TYR A 39 -23.06 -1.57 24.53
N GLU A 40 -24.30 -1.26 24.17
CA GLU A 40 -24.68 -0.86 22.81
C GLU A 40 -23.91 0.37 22.34
N ALA A 41 -23.85 1.41 23.17
CA ALA A 41 -23.08 2.61 22.87
C ALA A 41 -21.57 2.30 22.69
N SER A 42 -21.03 1.39 23.50
CA SER A 42 -19.64 0.96 23.39
C SER A 42 -19.43 0.18 22.09
N PHE A 43 -20.32 -0.74 21.71
CA PHE A 43 -20.24 -1.50 20.47
C PHE A 43 -20.28 -0.57 19.25
N CYS A 44 -21.24 0.36 19.19
CA CYS A 44 -21.32 1.35 18.12
C CYS A 44 -20.03 2.18 17.99
N GLN A 45 -19.41 2.57 19.10
CA GLN A 45 -18.14 3.29 19.06
C GLN A 45 -17.01 2.45 18.44
N HIS A 46 -16.93 1.16 18.79
CA HIS A 46 -15.93 0.26 18.22
C HIS A 46 -16.21 -0.04 16.74
N GLU A 47 -17.47 -0.12 16.34
CA GLU A 47 -17.88 -0.27 14.94
C GLU A 47 -17.46 0.93 14.11
N GLU A 48 -17.68 2.14 14.61
CA GLU A 48 -17.23 3.37 13.96
C GLU A 48 -15.70 3.38 13.79
N GLN A 49 -14.96 2.99 14.83
CA GLN A 49 -13.50 2.87 14.76
C GLN A 49 -13.06 1.85 13.71
N PHE A 50 -13.68 0.67 13.66
CA PHE A 50 -13.42 -0.34 12.64
C PHE A 50 -13.68 0.20 11.23
N ASN A 51 -14.83 0.84 11.01
CA ASN A 51 -15.19 1.40 9.71
C ASN A 51 -14.21 2.50 9.27
N ASN A 52 -13.79 3.36 10.19
CA ASN A 52 -12.78 4.38 9.93
C ASN A 52 -11.42 3.77 9.57
N LEU A 53 -10.96 2.77 10.32
CA LEU A 53 -9.72 2.05 10.02
C LEU A 53 -9.78 1.34 8.67
N LYS A 54 -10.89 0.65 8.37
CA LYS A 54 -11.14 0.00 7.08
C LYS A 54 -11.04 1.00 5.93
N LYS A 55 -11.62 2.20 6.09
CA LYS A 55 -11.56 3.27 5.09
C LYS A 55 -10.13 3.79 4.87
N GLU A 56 -9.38 4.02 5.94
CA GLU A 56 -7.99 4.50 5.84
C GLU A 56 -7.05 3.47 5.21
N ILE A 57 -7.21 2.18 5.54
CA ILE A 57 -6.43 1.10 4.91
C ILE A 57 -6.73 1.03 3.40
N ASN A 58 -8.01 1.08 3.01
CA ASN A 58 -8.40 1.10 1.59
C ASN A 58 -7.86 2.32 0.84
N LYS A 59 -7.91 3.50 1.45
CA LYS A 59 -7.32 4.72 0.90
C LYS A 59 -5.81 4.56 0.66
N LYS A 60 -5.08 4.00 1.63
CA LYS A 60 -3.65 3.71 1.48
C LYS A 60 -3.39 2.68 0.38
N LEU A 61 -4.19 1.62 0.30
CA LEU A 61 -4.10 0.59 -0.73
C LEU A 61 -4.25 1.16 -2.15
N TRP A 62 -5.23 2.04 -2.36
CA TRP A 62 -5.39 2.74 -3.63
C TRP A 62 -4.22 3.66 -3.89
N SER A 63 -3.77 4.45 -2.92
CA SER A 63 -2.62 5.35 -3.09
C SER A 63 -1.33 4.60 -3.47
N ALA A 64 -1.08 3.44 -2.87
CA ALA A 64 0.06 2.58 -3.20
C ALA A 64 -0.07 2.02 -4.62
N SER A 65 -1.28 1.62 -5.03
CA SER A 65 -1.57 1.15 -6.39
C SER A 65 -1.43 2.26 -7.44
N TYR A 66 -1.86 3.49 -7.13
CA TYR A 66 -1.67 4.64 -8.01
C TYR A 66 -0.20 5.05 -8.12
N ARG A 67 0.58 4.99 -7.05
CA ARG A 67 2.03 5.20 -7.10
C ARG A 67 2.71 4.18 -7.99
N GLU A 68 2.35 2.90 -7.87
CA GLU A 68 2.88 1.83 -8.73
C GLU A 68 2.56 2.08 -10.21
N LYS A 69 1.34 2.54 -10.54
CA LYS A 69 0.92 2.82 -11.93
C LYS A 69 1.43 4.14 -12.50
N SER A 70 1.57 5.17 -11.67
CA SER A 70 1.94 6.53 -12.09
C SER A 70 3.45 6.76 -12.09
N THR A 71 4.23 5.83 -11.55
CA THR A 71 5.68 5.83 -11.77
C THR A 71 5.90 5.62 -13.27
N PRO A 72 6.39 6.61 -14.00
CA PRO A 72 6.68 6.43 -15.42
C PRO A 72 7.62 5.25 -15.53
N LYS A 73 7.28 4.25 -16.36
CA LYS A 73 8.28 3.31 -16.83
C LYS A 73 9.28 4.16 -17.61
N LEU A 74 10.35 4.54 -16.94
CA LEU A 74 11.34 5.43 -17.48
C LEU A 74 12.00 4.64 -18.62
N ASP A 75 11.62 4.94 -19.85
CA ASP A 75 12.32 4.43 -21.04
C ASP A 75 13.69 5.10 -21.03
N ILE A 76 14.64 4.38 -20.45
CA ILE A 76 16.02 4.85 -20.36
C ILE A 76 16.59 4.80 -21.77
N PRO A 77 17.12 5.91 -22.30
CA PRO A 77 17.74 5.92 -23.61
C PRO A 77 18.95 4.97 -23.59
N VAL A 78 18.99 4.05 -24.56
CA VAL A 78 20.13 3.14 -24.75
C VAL A 78 21.36 3.97 -25.12
N PHE A 79 22.45 3.80 -24.38
CA PHE A 79 23.71 4.46 -24.72
C PHE A 79 24.37 3.75 -25.90
N ASN A 80 24.31 4.37 -27.09
CA ASN A 80 24.83 3.82 -28.34
C ASN A 80 26.37 3.95 -28.49
N GLY A 81 27.11 4.23 -27.42
CA GLY A 81 28.57 4.38 -27.47
C GLY A 81 29.06 5.73 -28.01
N ASN A 82 28.16 6.66 -28.35
CA ASN A 82 28.55 7.98 -28.84
C ASN A 82 28.99 8.89 -27.66
N TYR A 83 30.27 9.27 -27.65
CA TYR A 83 30.84 10.14 -26.63
C TYR A 83 30.08 11.47 -26.43
N ASN A 84 29.52 12.04 -27.50
CA ASN A 84 28.75 13.29 -27.42
C ASN A 84 27.43 13.13 -26.63
N ASN A 85 26.88 11.91 -26.58
CA ASN A 85 25.65 11.61 -25.87
C ASN A 85 25.90 11.10 -24.43
N TRP A 86 27.17 10.91 -24.04
CA TRP A 86 27.55 10.34 -22.75
C TRP A 86 27.12 11.22 -21.58
N VAL A 87 27.32 12.55 -21.69
CA VAL A 87 26.97 13.50 -20.64
C VAL A 87 25.46 13.48 -20.40
N SER A 88 24.66 13.59 -21.45
CA SER A 88 23.20 13.54 -21.37
C SER A 88 22.67 12.21 -20.82
N PHE A 89 23.26 11.08 -21.23
CA PHE A 89 22.91 9.76 -20.69
C PHE A 89 23.25 9.65 -19.20
N LYS A 90 24.46 10.09 -18.80
CA LYS A 90 24.94 10.02 -17.42
C LYS A 90 24.07 10.87 -16.49
N ASP A 91 23.72 12.08 -16.89
CA ASP A 91 22.89 12.98 -16.08
C ASP A 91 21.50 12.38 -15.89
N LEU A 92 20.88 11.91 -16.99
CA LEU A 92 19.56 11.29 -16.96
C LEU A 92 19.55 9.99 -16.15
N PHE A 93 20.59 9.15 -16.25
CA PHE A 93 20.76 7.96 -15.43
C PHE A 93 20.97 8.32 -13.95
N THR A 94 21.74 9.37 -13.66
CA THR A 94 22.03 9.78 -12.28
C THR A 94 20.74 10.27 -11.60
N ASP A 95 19.99 11.14 -12.26
CA ASP A 95 18.75 11.68 -11.73
C ASP A 95 17.62 10.64 -11.65
N ALA A 96 17.48 9.80 -12.67
CA ALA A 96 16.39 8.83 -12.71
C ALA A 96 16.66 7.55 -11.90
N ILE A 97 17.92 7.11 -11.80
CA ILE A 97 18.28 5.77 -11.29
C ILE A 97 19.24 5.84 -10.11
N HIS A 98 20.32 6.62 -10.21
CA HIS A 98 21.31 6.67 -9.13
C HIS A 98 20.73 7.30 -7.86
N ASN A 99 20.04 8.44 -8.01
CA ASN A 99 19.41 9.19 -6.92
C ASN A 99 18.12 8.53 -6.38
N ASN A 100 17.58 7.54 -7.09
CA ASN A 100 16.41 6.80 -6.61
C ASN A 100 16.84 5.83 -5.48
N SER A 101 16.55 6.21 -4.24
CA SER A 101 16.82 5.41 -3.03
C SER A 101 15.92 4.18 -2.90
N SER A 102 14.84 4.10 -3.69
CA SER A 102 13.89 2.98 -3.67
C SER A 102 14.34 1.80 -4.55
N MET A 103 15.40 1.96 -5.35
CA MET A 103 15.99 0.88 -6.14
C MET A 103 17.25 0.31 -5.47
N PRO A 104 17.35 -1.03 -5.30
CA PRO A 104 18.57 -1.66 -4.83
C PRO A 104 19.69 -1.59 -5.88
N ASN A 105 20.94 -1.53 -5.43
CA ASN A 105 22.11 -1.38 -6.32
C ASN A 105 22.23 -2.50 -7.37
N SER A 106 21.75 -3.70 -7.08
CA SER A 106 21.70 -4.82 -8.03
C SER A 106 20.80 -4.53 -9.23
N GLN A 107 19.66 -3.88 -9.02
CA GLN A 107 18.72 -3.49 -10.08
C GLN A 107 19.29 -2.32 -10.90
N LYS A 108 19.95 -1.36 -10.24
CA LYS A 108 20.69 -0.27 -10.92
C LYS A 108 21.79 -0.83 -11.84
N MET A 109 22.52 -1.84 -11.35
CA MET A 109 23.56 -2.52 -12.13
C MET A 109 22.97 -3.32 -13.30
N GLN A 110 21.83 -4.00 -13.12
CA GLN A 110 21.19 -4.68 -14.25
C GLN A 110 20.77 -3.71 -15.34
N ILE A 111 20.26 -2.53 -14.98
CA ILE A 111 19.88 -1.51 -15.97
C ILE A 111 21.11 -0.99 -16.73
N LEU A 112 22.24 -0.79 -16.06
CA LEU A 112 23.50 -0.45 -16.73
C LEU A 112 24.01 -1.54 -17.66
N LYS A 113 23.74 -2.81 -17.34
CA LYS A 113 24.21 -3.97 -18.12
C LYS A 113 23.21 -4.42 -19.20
N THR A 114 21.98 -3.92 -19.19
CA THR A 114 20.92 -4.37 -20.10
C THR A 114 20.91 -3.50 -21.35
N LYS A 115 21.44 -4.10 -22.42
CA LYS A 115 21.47 -3.72 -23.84
C LYS A 115 22.18 -2.42 -24.19
#